data_AF-A0A9E8TSF9-F1
#
_entry.id   AF-A0A9E8TSF9-F1
#
_cell.length_a   1.000
_cell.length_b   1.000
_cell.length_c   1.000
_cell.angle_alpha   90.00
_cell.angle_beta   90.00
_cell.angle_gamma   90.00
#
_symmetry.space_group_name_H-M   'P 1'
#
loop_
_entity.id
_entity.type
_entity.pdbx_description
1 polymer ?
#
loop_
_entity_poly.entity_id
_entity_poly.type
_entity_poly.pdbx_seq_one_letter_code
_entity_poly.pdbx_strand_id
1 'polypeptide(L)'
;MMVAVSPRRRREIIDALRRGTVPRRGLDVMAVGLERFERTLFAELDVVADGGAVFKAVRGEYGAGKTFFARWLTETAKQRGFATAEVQISETETPLHKLETVYRRLTESLATESTAPSAFREVIDGWLRVLEEDVIAAGADAADHAEVSRRATDLLEQRLTVVSRTAPAFAAALRGYHVATLSGDIETSDGLAAWLAGQPHVAARVRQSAGIRGELDHFGAFGFLQGLLAVLRDSDYRGLVLVLDEVETLQRVRSDVREKSLNALRQLLDEVDAGRFPGLFVLITGTPAFYDGTQGVQRLPPLAARIGVDFSGDPRFDNPRAPQVRLLGFQRDSLLELGQRVRDIYLTGSPVADRIETLIGDDYLGVLADTVAGRLGGRVGIAPRLYLRKLIDILDKVEQFPDYIPEDAGRVAVADAELNDDERAAVGGVDEIKLDV
;
A
#
# COMPACT_ATOMS: atom_id res chain seq x y z
N MET A 1 -21.19 -7.08 -15.71
CA MET A 1 -20.91 -8.51 -15.88
C MET A 1 -20.41 -9.00 -14.53
N MET A 2 -21.22 -9.75 -13.77
CA MET A 2 -20.86 -10.17 -12.41
C MET A 2 -19.58 -11.01 -12.45
N VAL A 3 -18.54 -10.55 -11.75
CA VAL A 3 -17.31 -11.32 -11.57
C VAL A 3 -17.68 -12.57 -10.77
N ALA A 4 -17.50 -13.77 -11.33
CA ALA A 4 -17.73 -15.01 -10.59
C ALA A 4 -16.71 -15.09 -9.43
N VAL A 5 -17.17 -14.82 -8.21
CA VAL A 5 -16.33 -14.85 -7.02
C VAL A 5 -16.25 -16.28 -6.50
N SER A 6 -15.04 -16.82 -6.35
CA SER A 6 -14.87 -18.16 -5.78
C SER A 6 -15.39 -18.24 -4.33
N PRO A 7 -15.87 -19.39 -3.84
CA PRO A 7 -16.41 -19.52 -2.48
C PRO A 7 -15.41 -19.10 -1.39
N ARG A 8 -14.11 -19.36 -1.60
CA ARG A 8 -13.06 -18.91 -0.69
C ARG A 8 -12.92 -17.40 -0.68
N ARG A 9 -12.85 -16.76 -1.85
CA ARG A 9 -12.74 -15.31 -1.99
C ARG A 9 -13.96 -14.60 -1.40
N ARG A 10 -15.17 -15.15 -1.59
CA ARG A 10 -16.39 -14.66 -0.94
C ARG A 10 -16.26 -14.64 0.57
N ARG A 11 -15.90 -15.77 1.21
CA ARG A 11 -15.74 -15.85 2.67
C ARG A 11 -14.73 -14.82 3.19
N GLU A 12 -13.58 -14.70 2.54
CA GLU A 12 -12.55 -13.73 2.92
C GLU A 12 -13.04 -12.27 2.86
N ILE A 13 -13.83 -11.91 1.83
CA ILE A 13 -14.47 -10.59 1.70
C ILE A 13 -15.47 -10.38 2.84
N ILE A 14 -16.45 -11.28 2.98
CA ILE A 14 -17.54 -11.14 3.97
C ILE A 14 -16.98 -11.08 5.39
N ASP A 15 -16.01 -11.93 5.74
CA ASP A 15 -15.41 -11.94 7.08
C ASP A 15 -14.63 -10.65 7.38
N ALA A 16 -13.94 -10.08 6.38
CA ALA A 16 -13.25 -8.80 6.55
C ALA A 16 -14.23 -7.64 6.73
N LEU A 17 -15.34 -7.63 5.98
CA LEU A 17 -16.40 -6.64 6.11
C LEU A 17 -17.15 -6.76 7.45
N ARG A 18 -17.37 -7.98 7.94
CA ARG A 18 -17.93 -8.26 9.27
C ARG A 18 -17.08 -7.65 10.39
N ARG A 19 -15.75 -7.66 10.23
CA ARG A 19 -14.80 -7.00 11.15
C ARG A 19 -14.65 -5.49 10.92
N GLY A 20 -15.28 -4.93 9.89
CA GLY A 20 -15.11 -3.53 9.50
C GLY A 20 -13.69 -3.23 9.00
N THR A 21 -13.06 -4.18 8.32
CA THR A 21 -11.72 -4.05 7.74
C THR A 21 -11.78 -4.17 6.22
N VAL A 22 -10.84 -3.53 5.52
CA VAL A 22 -10.69 -3.71 4.07
C VAL A 22 -10.18 -5.14 3.77
N PRO A 23 -10.89 -5.97 2.98
CA PRO A 23 -10.45 -7.28 2.52
C PRO A 23 -9.06 -7.26 1.86
N ARG A 24 -8.26 -8.31 2.09
CA ARG A 24 -6.95 -8.47 1.40
C ARG A 24 -7.10 -8.89 -0.06
N ARG A 25 -8.21 -9.53 -0.42
CA ARG A 25 -8.55 -10.00 -1.77
C ARG A 25 -9.96 -9.53 -2.11
N GLY A 26 -10.25 -9.31 -3.39
CA GLY A 26 -11.57 -8.82 -3.81
C GLY A 26 -11.75 -7.30 -3.78
N LEU A 27 -10.65 -6.55 -3.83
CA LEU A 27 -10.68 -5.08 -3.82
C LEU A 27 -11.36 -4.49 -5.06
N ASP A 28 -11.21 -5.14 -6.21
CA ASP A 28 -11.93 -4.85 -7.46
C ASP A 28 -13.45 -4.74 -7.25
N VAL A 29 -14.02 -5.57 -6.37
CA VAL A 29 -15.46 -5.52 -6.13
C VAL A 29 -15.87 -4.28 -5.33
N MET A 30 -14.99 -3.74 -4.48
CA MET A 30 -15.27 -2.53 -3.71
C MET A 30 -14.75 -1.26 -4.38
N ALA A 31 -14.07 -1.38 -5.52
CA ALA A 31 -13.53 -0.24 -6.27
C ALA A 31 -14.67 0.49 -6.98
N VAL A 32 -15.37 1.34 -6.23
CA VAL A 32 -16.42 2.23 -6.72
C VAL A 32 -15.83 3.63 -6.86
N GLY A 33 -15.94 4.24 -8.04
CA GLY A 33 -15.47 5.60 -8.32
C GLY A 33 -13.97 5.73 -8.54
N LEU A 34 -13.24 4.61 -8.62
CA LEU A 34 -11.80 4.57 -8.92
C LEU A 34 -11.50 4.47 -10.42
N GLU A 35 -12.50 4.14 -11.23
CA GLU A 35 -12.40 3.93 -12.68
C GLU A 35 -11.83 5.16 -13.40
N ARG A 36 -12.11 6.36 -12.88
CA ARG A 36 -11.58 7.63 -13.42
C ARG A 36 -10.06 7.77 -13.30
N PHE A 37 -9.43 7.06 -12.38
CA PHE A 37 -7.98 7.09 -12.17
C PHE A 37 -7.26 5.98 -12.92
N GLU A 38 -7.95 4.88 -13.20
CA GLU A 38 -7.41 3.63 -13.72
C GLU A 38 -6.52 3.83 -14.95
N ARG A 39 -7.06 4.46 -15.99
CA ARG A 39 -6.31 4.69 -17.24
C ARG A 39 -4.99 5.44 -17.01
N THR A 40 -4.99 6.42 -16.12
CA THR A 40 -3.79 7.23 -15.86
C THR A 40 -2.78 6.46 -15.01
N LEU A 41 -3.22 5.82 -13.93
CA LEU A 41 -2.33 5.03 -13.07
C LEU A 41 -1.72 3.86 -13.83
N PHE A 42 -2.47 3.24 -14.75
CA PHE A 42 -1.95 2.15 -15.57
C PHE A 42 -0.87 2.63 -16.53
N ALA A 43 -1.08 3.78 -17.18
CA ALA A 43 -0.04 4.39 -18.01
C ALA A 43 1.20 4.77 -17.19
N GLU A 44 1.02 5.27 -15.97
CA GLU A 44 2.13 5.58 -15.06
C GLU A 44 2.88 4.31 -14.61
N LEU A 45 2.17 3.21 -14.32
CA LEU A 45 2.78 1.91 -14.05
C LEU A 45 3.55 1.40 -15.27
N ASP A 46 3.04 1.59 -16.49
CA ASP A 46 3.74 1.16 -17.70
C ASP A 46 5.04 1.99 -17.93
N VAL A 47 5.04 3.29 -17.61
CA VAL A 47 6.28 4.11 -17.58
C VAL A 47 7.30 3.55 -16.59
N VAL A 48 6.85 3.11 -15.41
CA VAL A 48 7.74 2.50 -14.41
C VAL A 48 8.27 1.15 -14.90
N ALA A 49 7.43 0.34 -15.56
CA ALA A 49 7.84 -0.93 -16.18
C ALA A 49 8.93 -0.75 -17.24
N ASP A 50 8.89 0.36 -17.98
CA ASP A 50 9.90 0.71 -18.99
C ASP A 50 11.19 1.30 -18.38
N GLY A 51 11.33 1.29 -17.06
CA GLY A 51 12.50 1.77 -16.33
C GLY A 51 12.45 3.24 -15.91
N GLY A 52 11.30 3.90 -16.05
CA GLY A 52 11.04 5.21 -15.49
C GLY A 52 10.83 5.17 -13.97
N ALA A 53 10.68 6.34 -13.37
CA ALA A 53 10.29 6.51 -11.97
C ALA A 53 9.15 7.52 -11.90
N VAL A 54 8.15 7.25 -11.05
CA VAL A 54 6.94 8.08 -10.94
C VAL A 54 6.60 8.28 -9.47
N PHE A 55 6.08 9.46 -9.13
CA PHE A 55 5.40 9.68 -7.85
C PHE A 55 3.97 10.17 -8.06
N LYS A 56 3.11 9.86 -7.09
CA LYS A 56 1.71 10.27 -7.07
C LYS A 56 1.24 10.52 -5.64
N ALA A 57 0.60 11.66 -5.40
CA ALA A 57 -0.02 11.99 -4.13
C ALA A 57 -1.55 11.80 -4.21
N VAL A 58 -2.13 11.22 -3.17
CA VAL A 58 -3.56 11.00 -3.02
C VAL A 58 -4.04 11.78 -1.82
N ARG A 59 -4.82 12.84 -2.07
CA ARG A 59 -5.44 13.64 -1.02
C ARG A 59 -6.87 13.20 -0.79
N GLY A 60 -7.28 13.14 0.47
CA GLY A 60 -8.67 12.86 0.85
C GLY A 60 -8.87 13.01 2.33
N GLU A 61 -10.09 13.39 2.72
CA GLU A 61 -10.46 13.44 4.14
C GLU A 61 -10.31 12.07 4.81
N TYR A 62 -10.37 12.06 6.14
CA TYR A 62 -10.48 10.79 6.85
C TYR A 62 -11.73 10.03 6.39
N GLY A 63 -11.61 8.71 6.21
CA GLY A 63 -12.68 7.89 5.65
C GLY A 63 -12.91 8.04 4.13
N ALA A 64 -12.18 8.90 3.42
CA ALA A 64 -12.36 9.09 1.97
C ALA A 64 -11.86 7.93 1.10
N GLY A 65 -11.38 6.84 1.71
CA GLY A 65 -10.90 5.66 1.00
C GLY A 65 -9.42 5.72 0.59
N LYS A 66 -8.57 6.53 1.23
CA LYS A 66 -7.13 6.62 0.92
C LYS A 66 -6.41 5.26 1.03
N THR A 67 -6.53 4.57 2.16
CA THR A 67 -5.96 3.24 2.36
C THR A 67 -6.56 2.22 1.40
N PHE A 68 -7.86 2.33 1.08
CA PHE A 68 -8.49 1.48 0.09
C PHE A 68 -7.90 1.70 -1.32
N PHE A 69 -7.72 2.97 -1.73
CA PHE A 69 -7.09 3.34 -2.99
C PHE A 69 -5.67 2.79 -3.07
N ALA A 70 -4.87 2.97 -2.02
CA ALA A 70 -3.50 2.47 -1.95
C ALA A 70 -3.45 0.95 -2.14
N ARG A 71 -4.30 0.21 -1.43
CA ARG A 71 -4.39 -1.25 -1.54
C ARG A 71 -4.91 -1.70 -2.90
N TRP A 72 -5.88 -1.00 -3.47
CA TRP A 72 -6.36 -1.28 -4.82
C TRP A 72 -5.24 -1.12 -5.84
N LEU A 73 -4.45 -0.05 -5.74
CA LEU A 73 -3.29 0.16 -6.62
C LEU A 73 -2.24 -0.93 -6.42
N THR A 74 -1.90 -1.30 -5.19
CA THR A 74 -0.88 -2.34 -4.95
C THR A 74 -1.33 -3.72 -5.43
N GLU A 75 -2.57 -4.13 -5.18
CA GLU A 75 -3.07 -5.41 -5.71
C GLU A 75 -3.14 -5.41 -7.24
N THR A 76 -3.50 -4.28 -7.86
CA THR A 76 -3.49 -4.17 -9.32
C THR A 76 -2.07 -4.20 -9.88
N ALA A 77 -1.10 -3.61 -9.17
CA ALA A 77 0.30 -3.65 -9.56
C ALA A 77 0.88 -5.07 -9.44
N LYS A 78 0.54 -5.83 -8.40
CA LYS A 78 0.96 -7.24 -8.26
C LYS A 78 0.49 -8.09 -9.45
N GLN A 79 -0.78 -7.96 -9.84
CA GLN A 79 -1.33 -8.65 -11.02
C GLN A 79 -0.64 -8.25 -12.35
N ARG A 80 0.07 -7.12 -12.34
CA ARG A 80 0.90 -6.64 -13.46
C ARG A 80 2.37 -6.98 -13.28
N GLY A 81 2.73 -7.86 -12.34
CA GLY A 81 4.12 -8.30 -12.11
C GLY A 81 5.00 -7.31 -11.34
N PHE A 82 4.41 -6.38 -10.56
CA PHE A 82 5.18 -5.53 -9.66
C PHE A 82 5.33 -6.17 -8.29
N ALA A 83 6.47 -5.91 -7.64
CA ALA A 83 6.55 -6.00 -6.19
C ALA A 83 5.90 -4.75 -5.58
N THR A 84 5.40 -4.86 -4.35
CA THR A 84 4.71 -3.75 -3.68
C THR A 84 5.08 -3.71 -2.20
N ALA A 85 5.11 -2.52 -1.61
CA ALA A 85 5.31 -2.33 -0.18
C ALA A 85 4.40 -1.21 0.32
N GLU A 86 3.76 -1.43 1.47
CA GLU A 86 2.94 -0.43 2.16
C GLU A 86 3.63 -0.05 3.48
N VAL A 87 3.97 1.22 3.64
CA VAL A 87 4.68 1.74 4.80
C VAL A 87 3.84 2.85 5.42
N GLN A 88 3.26 2.54 6.59
CA GLN A 88 2.52 3.52 7.38
C GLN A 88 3.49 4.43 8.14
N ILE A 89 3.40 5.73 7.93
CA ILE A 89 4.24 6.73 8.58
C ILE A 89 3.69 7.03 9.98
N SER A 90 4.58 7.01 10.96
CA SER A 90 4.24 7.32 12.36
C SER A 90 5.43 7.94 13.09
N GLU A 91 5.17 8.66 14.18
CA GLU A 91 6.25 9.29 14.96
C GLU A 91 7.16 8.27 15.65
N THR A 92 6.54 7.21 16.20
CA THR A 92 7.20 6.26 17.10
C THR A 92 7.82 5.08 16.37
N GLU A 93 7.14 4.55 15.35
CA GLU A 93 7.55 3.30 14.71
C GLU A 93 8.26 3.51 13.38
N THR A 94 7.79 4.48 12.58
CA THR A 94 8.30 4.72 11.22
C THR A 94 8.46 6.22 10.94
N PRO A 95 9.37 6.91 11.67
CA PRO A 95 9.58 8.33 11.45
C PRO A 95 10.21 8.57 10.07
N LEU A 96 9.54 9.36 9.22
CA LEU A 96 9.93 9.54 7.82
C LEU A 96 11.34 10.12 7.63
N HIS A 97 11.87 10.88 8.59
CA HIS A 97 13.26 11.38 8.54
C HIS A 97 14.32 10.30 8.79
N LYS A 98 13.96 9.10 9.26
CA LYS A 98 14.86 7.94 9.40
C LYS A 98 14.66 6.99 8.23
N LEU A 99 15.29 7.30 7.10
CA LEU A 99 15.16 6.55 5.86
C LEU A 99 15.58 5.08 6.01
N GLU A 100 16.52 4.77 6.89
CA GLU A 100 16.91 3.40 7.24
C GLU A 100 15.73 2.61 7.84
N THR A 101 14.89 3.28 8.63
CA THR A 101 13.69 2.68 9.22
C THR A 101 12.59 2.52 8.17
N VAL A 102 12.41 3.51 7.29
CA VAL A 102 11.46 3.43 6.15
C VAL A 102 11.84 2.26 5.23
N TYR A 103 13.12 2.12 4.89
CA TYR A 103 13.62 1.00 4.09
C TYR A 103 13.38 -0.35 4.78
N ARG A 104 13.63 -0.46 6.08
CA ARG A 104 13.31 -1.67 6.84
C ARG A 104 11.81 -2.00 6.81
N ARG A 105 10.93 -1.01 6.98
CA ARG A 105 9.48 -1.24 6.89
C ARG A 105 9.05 -1.64 5.48
N LEU A 106 9.68 -1.07 4.45
CA LEU A 106 9.46 -1.45 3.05
C LEU A 106 9.80 -2.91 2.81
N THR A 107 10.95 -3.40 3.28
CA THR A 107 11.35 -4.81 3.10
C THR A 107 10.48 -5.76 3.93
N GLU A 108 10.07 -5.37 5.14
CA GLU A 108 9.13 -6.11 5.99
C GLU A 108 7.74 -6.26 5.34
N SER A 109 7.25 -5.21 4.69
CA SER A 109 5.95 -5.20 4.01
C SER A 109 5.99 -5.58 2.54
N LEU A 110 7.18 -5.86 1.99
CA LEU A 110 7.35 -6.25 0.59
C LEU A 110 6.52 -7.50 0.29
N ALA A 111 5.71 -7.42 -0.76
CA ALA A 111 4.82 -8.49 -1.21
C ALA A 111 4.83 -8.55 -2.74
N THR A 112 4.54 -9.72 -3.28
CA THR A 112 4.44 -10.01 -4.72
C THR A 112 3.08 -10.64 -5.01
N GLU A 113 2.81 -11.03 -6.25
CA GLU A 113 1.60 -11.78 -6.58
C GLU A 113 1.58 -13.18 -5.92
N SER A 114 2.73 -13.86 -5.91
CA SER A 114 2.89 -15.20 -5.34
C SER A 114 3.03 -15.18 -3.81
N THR A 115 3.56 -14.10 -3.25
CA THR A 115 4.06 -14.09 -1.87
C THR A 115 3.39 -12.97 -1.07
N ALA A 116 2.88 -13.35 0.10
CA ALA A 116 2.37 -12.42 1.11
C ALA A 116 3.51 -11.49 1.62
N PRO A 117 3.21 -10.50 2.48
CA PRO A 117 4.24 -9.62 3.05
C PRO A 117 5.44 -10.38 3.63
N SER A 118 6.61 -9.73 3.63
CA SER A 118 7.94 -10.28 3.94
C SER A 118 8.57 -11.13 2.82
N ALA A 119 8.25 -10.81 1.57
CA ALA A 119 8.78 -11.47 0.37
C ALA A 119 10.26 -11.19 0.07
N PHE A 120 10.95 -10.34 0.84
CA PHE A 120 12.31 -9.88 0.54
C PHE A 120 13.32 -11.02 0.34
N ARG A 121 13.33 -12.01 1.23
CA ARG A 121 14.23 -13.18 1.10
C ARG A 121 13.88 -14.01 -0.13
N GLU A 122 12.59 -14.23 -0.39
CA GLU A 122 12.14 -14.96 -1.57
C GLU A 122 12.51 -14.23 -2.88
N VAL A 123 12.47 -12.90 -2.90
CA VAL A 123 12.92 -12.09 -4.03
C VAL A 123 14.42 -12.30 -4.28
N ILE A 124 15.26 -12.28 -3.24
CA ILE A 124 16.70 -12.53 -3.39
C ILE A 124 16.96 -13.98 -3.82
N ASP A 125 16.31 -14.95 -3.19
CA ASP A 125 16.45 -16.38 -3.53
C ASP A 125 15.93 -16.67 -4.95
N GLY A 126 14.90 -15.95 -5.39
CA GLY A 126 14.38 -15.97 -6.75
C GLY A 126 15.38 -15.40 -7.74
N TRP A 127 15.98 -14.26 -7.42
CA TRP A 127 17.02 -13.66 -8.25
C TRP A 127 18.20 -14.60 -8.48
N LEU A 128 18.71 -15.24 -7.41
CA LEU A 128 19.82 -16.18 -7.52
C LEU A 128 19.46 -17.38 -8.42
N ARG A 129 18.23 -17.88 -8.36
CA ARG A 129 17.73 -18.93 -9.26
C ARG A 129 17.65 -18.46 -10.71
N VAL A 130 17.20 -17.24 -10.96
CA VAL A 130 17.20 -16.65 -12.33
C VAL A 130 18.62 -16.59 -12.89
N LEU A 131 19.62 -16.25 -12.06
CA LEU A 131 21.03 -16.25 -12.51
C LEU A 131 21.51 -17.66 -12.89
N GLU A 132 21.10 -18.71 -12.17
CA GLU A 132 21.40 -20.10 -12.53
C GLU A 132 20.71 -20.51 -13.84
N GLU A 133 19.44 -20.15 -14.00
CA GLU A 133 18.65 -20.41 -15.21
C GLU A 133 19.26 -19.70 -16.44
N ASP A 134 19.69 -18.45 -16.30
CA ASP A 134 20.36 -17.66 -17.34
C ASP A 134 21.66 -18.33 -17.82
N VAL A 135 22.49 -18.84 -16.90
CA VAL A 135 23.76 -19.46 -17.29
C VAL A 135 23.56 -20.84 -17.93
N ILE A 136 22.53 -21.59 -17.52
CA ILE A 136 22.12 -22.83 -18.18
C ILE A 136 21.62 -22.52 -19.59
N ALA A 137 20.77 -21.51 -19.76
CA ALA A 137 20.30 -21.06 -21.06
C ALA A 137 21.45 -20.56 -21.96
N ALA A 138 22.50 -19.97 -21.37
CA ALA A 138 23.72 -19.57 -22.04
C ALA A 138 24.71 -20.73 -22.33
N GLY A 139 24.32 -21.99 -22.04
CA GLY A 139 25.08 -23.19 -22.40
C GLY A 139 25.99 -23.75 -21.30
N ALA A 140 25.69 -23.51 -20.02
CA ALA A 140 26.25 -24.31 -18.94
C ALA A 140 25.59 -25.70 -18.90
N ASP A 141 26.34 -26.76 -18.55
CA ASP A 141 25.75 -28.08 -18.36
C ASP A 141 24.93 -28.11 -17.06
N ALA A 142 23.61 -28.25 -17.17
CA ALA A 142 22.72 -28.33 -16.02
C ALA A 142 23.03 -29.52 -15.10
N ALA A 143 23.71 -30.56 -15.59
CA ALA A 143 24.16 -31.70 -14.78
C ALA A 143 25.45 -31.40 -13.99
N ASP A 144 26.23 -30.39 -14.40
CA ASP A 144 27.43 -29.94 -13.69
C ASP A 144 27.10 -28.75 -12.77
N HIS A 145 26.63 -29.08 -11.57
CA HIS A 145 26.31 -28.08 -10.54
C HIS A 145 27.48 -27.15 -10.19
N ALA A 146 28.73 -27.62 -10.31
CA ALA A 146 29.90 -26.81 -10.01
C ALA A 146 30.17 -25.79 -11.14
N GLU A 147 29.95 -26.18 -12.40
CA GLU A 147 30.00 -25.25 -13.51
C GLU A 147 28.91 -24.18 -13.39
N VAL A 148 27.66 -24.58 -13.14
CA VAL A 148 26.52 -23.66 -12.99
C VAL A 148 26.79 -22.66 -11.87
N SER A 149 27.18 -23.13 -10.68
CA SER A 149 27.45 -22.26 -9.53
C SER A 149 28.56 -21.24 -9.81
N ARG A 150 29.64 -21.66 -10.47
CA ARG A 150 30.75 -20.78 -10.84
C ARG A 150 30.31 -19.71 -11.85
N ARG A 151 29.65 -20.11 -12.94
CA ARG A 151 29.16 -19.18 -13.96
C ARG A 151 28.09 -18.23 -13.40
N ALA A 152 27.20 -18.71 -12.54
CA ALA A 152 26.19 -17.89 -11.88
C ALA A 152 26.84 -16.86 -10.95
N THR A 153 27.94 -17.23 -10.26
CA THR A 153 28.74 -16.28 -9.45
C THR A 153 29.39 -15.22 -10.33
N ASP A 154 29.95 -15.60 -11.49
CA ASP A 154 30.52 -14.64 -12.44
C ASP A 154 29.44 -13.68 -12.98
N LEU A 155 28.24 -14.20 -13.28
CA LEU A 155 27.10 -13.39 -13.73
C LEU A 155 26.60 -12.44 -12.63
N LEU A 156 26.51 -12.92 -11.38
CA LEU A 156 26.18 -12.11 -10.22
C LEU A 156 27.11 -10.90 -10.08
N GLU A 157 28.43 -11.11 -10.24
CA GLU A 157 29.40 -10.00 -10.19
C GLU A 157 29.19 -8.98 -11.32
N GLN A 158 28.87 -9.46 -12.52
CA GLN A 158 28.55 -8.58 -13.65
C GLN A 158 27.31 -7.72 -13.36
N ARG A 159 26.21 -8.33 -12.89
CA ARG A 159 24.97 -7.62 -12.53
C ARG A 159 25.19 -6.64 -11.37
N LEU A 160 25.94 -7.03 -10.35
CA LEU A 160 26.25 -6.18 -9.20
C LEU A 160 27.20 -5.02 -9.51
N THR A 161 27.80 -4.94 -10.70
CA THR A 161 28.70 -3.83 -11.06
C THR A 161 28.00 -2.47 -10.99
N VAL A 162 26.73 -2.39 -11.43
CA VAL A 162 25.94 -1.15 -11.36
C VAL A 162 25.59 -0.82 -9.91
N VAL A 163 25.13 -1.82 -9.16
CA VAL A 163 24.74 -1.68 -7.74
C VAL A 163 25.94 -1.31 -6.87
N SER A 164 27.13 -1.84 -7.16
CA SER A 164 28.34 -1.57 -6.39
C SER A 164 28.78 -0.10 -6.45
N ARG A 165 28.38 0.65 -7.49
CA ARG A 165 28.70 2.08 -7.63
C ARG A 165 27.87 2.96 -6.69
N THR A 166 26.63 2.56 -6.42
CA THR A 166 25.67 3.35 -5.62
C THR A 166 25.47 2.78 -4.22
N ALA A 167 25.60 1.47 -4.06
CA ALA A 167 25.36 0.72 -2.83
C ALA A 167 26.40 -0.42 -2.64
N PRO A 168 27.69 -0.10 -2.46
CA PRO A 168 28.75 -1.10 -2.35
C PRO A 168 28.54 -2.08 -1.19
N ALA A 169 27.99 -1.62 -0.07
CA ALA A 169 27.73 -2.47 1.09
C ALA A 169 26.56 -3.44 0.84
N PHE A 170 25.55 -3.03 0.07
CA PHE A 170 24.45 -3.90 -0.37
C PHE A 170 24.97 -4.99 -1.31
N ALA A 171 25.78 -4.63 -2.30
CA ALA A 171 26.41 -5.59 -3.20
C ALA A 171 27.32 -6.58 -2.45
N ALA A 172 28.13 -6.11 -1.50
CA ALA A 172 28.98 -6.96 -0.68
C ALA A 172 28.17 -7.98 0.15
N ALA A 173 27.04 -7.55 0.74
CA ALA A 173 26.16 -8.45 1.47
C ALA A 173 25.48 -9.48 0.58
N LEU A 174 25.05 -9.11 -0.64
CA LEU A 174 24.49 -10.07 -1.59
C LEU A 174 25.50 -11.13 -2.02
N ARG A 175 26.76 -10.74 -2.26
CA ARG A 175 27.85 -11.72 -2.51
C ARG A 175 28.03 -12.66 -1.34
N GLY A 176 28.12 -12.11 -0.12
CA GLY A 176 28.26 -12.91 1.09
C GLY A 176 27.07 -13.84 1.29
N TYR A 177 25.85 -13.37 0.99
CA TYR A 177 24.62 -14.16 1.05
C TYR A 177 24.66 -15.33 0.06
N HIS A 178 25.06 -15.08 -1.18
CA HIS A 178 25.22 -16.11 -2.21
C HIS A 178 26.25 -17.18 -1.79
N VAL A 179 27.43 -16.76 -1.34
CA VAL A 179 28.49 -17.67 -0.87
C VAL A 179 28.03 -18.49 0.34
N ALA A 180 27.33 -17.88 1.29
CA ALA A 180 26.80 -18.58 2.46
C ALA A 180 25.70 -19.59 2.08
N THR A 181 24.88 -19.26 1.07
CA THR A 181 23.84 -20.17 0.55
C THR A 181 24.46 -21.38 -0.12
N LEU A 182 25.48 -21.19 -0.98
CA LEU A 182 26.19 -22.29 -1.65
C LEU A 182 26.94 -23.21 -0.68
N SER A 183 27.45 -22.67 0.44
CA SER A 183 28.17 -23.47 1.45
C SER A 183 27.27 -24.12 2.49
N GLY A 184 25.96 -23.83 2.47
CA GLY A 184 25.00 -24.31 3.48
C GLY A 184 25.15 -23.64 4.85
N ASP A 185 25.82 -22.48 4.93
CA ASP A 185 25.92 -21.68 6.14
C ASP A 185 24.63 -20.88 6.37
N ILE A 186 23.64 -21.54 7.00
CA ILE A 186 22.33 -20.98 7.29
C ILE A 186 22.43 -19.75 8.21
N GLU A 187 23.37 -19.76 9.17
CA GLU A 187 23.49 -18.68 10.14
C GLU A 187 23.96 -17.37 9.47
N THR A 188 24.99 -17.48 8.62
CA THR A 188 25.52 -16.33 7.88
C THR A 188 24.53 -15.85 6.83
N SER A 189 23.90 -16.76 6.08
CA SER A 189 22.91 -16.39 5.05
C SER A 189 21.69 -15.68 5.67
N ASP A 190 21.09 -16.22 6.72
CA ASP A 190 19.94 -15.58 7.38
C ASP A 190 20.31 -14.22 7.99
N GLY A 191 21.47 -14.11 8.62
CA GLY A 191 21.91 -12.82 9.17
C GLY A 191 22.24 -11.79 8.10
N LEU A 192 22.82 -12.18 6.95
CA LEU A 192 23.05 -11.26 5.83
C LEU A 192 21.75 -10.85 5.14
N ALA A 193 20.78 -11.76 4.99
CA ALA A 193 19.44 -11.42 4.50
C ALA A 193 18.74 -10.43 5.43
N ALA A 194 18.81 -10.64 6.74
CA ALA A 194 18.25 -9.70 7.73
C ALA A 194 18.93 -8.33 7.65
N TRP A 195 20.25 -8.28 7.45
CA TRP A 195 20.98 -7.02 7.31
C TRP A 195 20.63 -6.29 6.01
N LEU A 196 20.54 -7.01 4.89
CA LEU A 196 20.07 -6.50 3.61
C LEU A 196 18.63 -5.97 3.71
N ALA A 197 17.80 -6.57 4.55
CA ALA A 197 16.45 -6.09 4.87
C ALA A 197 16.44 -4.86 5.79
N GLY A 198 17.60 -4.36 6.25
CA GLY A 198 17.70 -3.19 7.12
C GLY A 198 17.45 -3.47 8.61
N GLN A 199 17.54 -4.73 9.04
CA GLN A 199 17.41 -5.06 10.46
C GLN A 199 18.60 -4.50 11.27
N PRO A 200 18.35 -3.75 12.36
CA PRO A 200 19.41 -3.02 13.09
C PRO A 200 20.24 -3.92 14.02
N HIS A 201 19.82 -5.16 14.24
CA HIS A 201 20.40 -6.05 15.24
C HIS A 201 20.95 -7.33 14.60
N VAL A 202 21.92 -7.15 13.70
CA VAL A 202 22.66 -8.27 13.09
C VAL A 202 24.04 -8.40 13.72
N ALA A 203 24.39 -9.63 14.10
CA ALA A 203 25.67 -9.94 14.73
C ALA A 203 26.84 -9.42 13.90
N ALA A 204 27.79 -8.74 14.54
CA ALA A 204 28.95 -8.17 13.86
C ALA A 204 29.76 -9.23 13.10
N ARG A 205 29.86 -10.46 13.64
CA ARG A 205 30.54 -11.58 12.97
C ARG A 205 29.96 -11.90 11.59
N VAL A 206 28.62 -11.86 11.46
CA VAL A 206 27.93 -12.15 10.19
C VAL A 206 28.24 -11.06 9.17
N ARG A 207 28.16 -9.79 9.56
CA ARG A 207 28.51 -8.67 8.66
C ARG A 207 29.99 -8.68 8.25
N GLN A 208 30.88 -8.98 9.19
CA GLN A 208 32.32 -9.05 8.92
C GLN A 208 32.69 -10.16 7.95
N SER A 209 31.94 -11.28 7.92
CA SER A 209 32.14 -12.35 6.94
C SER A 209 31.98 -11.87 5.49
N ALA A 210 31.14 -10.86 5.26
CA ALA A 210 30.92 -10.22 3.96
C ALA A 210 31.74 -8.92 3.78
N GLY A 211 32.69 -8.63 4.67
CA GLY A 211 33.53 -7.42 4.61
C GLY A 211 32.79 -6.11 4.93
N ILE A 212 31.60 -6.19 5.52
CA ILE A 212 30.76 -5.04 5.81
C ILE A 212 31.17 -4.38 7.13
N ARG A 213 31.16 -3.04 7.14
CA ARG A 213 31.41 -2.23 8.34
C ARG A 213 30.23 -1.30 8.60
N GLY A 214 29.83 -1.18 9.87
CA GLY A 214 28.76 -0.29 10.30
C GLY A 214 27.35 -0.86 10.11
N GLU A 215 26.36 -0.03 10.42
CA GLU A 215 24.94 -0.29 10.23
C GLU A 215 24.42 0.48 9.01
N LEU A 216 23.21 0.13 8.55
CA LEU A 216 22.48 0.96 7.60
C LEU A 216 22.12 2.30 8.26
N ASP A 217 22.59 3.39 7.68
CA ASP A 217 22.24 4.74 8.10
C ASP A 217 21.28 5.41 7.11
N HIS A 218 20.86 6.64 7.46
CA HIS A 218 19.98 7.47 6.64
C HIS A 218 20.50 7.67 5.21
N PHE A 219 21.82 7.82 5.03
CA PHE A 219 22.43 8.10 3.72
C PHE A 219 22.51 6.83 2.84
N GLY A 220 22.75 5.68 3.46
CA GLY A 220 22.83 4.39 2.78
C GLY A 220 21.48 3.84 2.32
N ALA A 221 20.39 4.24 2.97
CA ALA A 221 19.03 3.73 2.70
C ALA A 221 18.57 3.92 1.25
N PHE A 222 18.86 5.06 0.61
CA PHE A 222 18.57 5.24 -0.81
C PHE A 222 19.42 4.35 -1.71
N GLY A 223 20.70 4.13 -1.37
CA GLY A 223 21.53 3.16 -2.07
C GLY A 223 20.94 1.75 -1.97
N PHE A 224 20.47 1.35 -0.80
CA PHE A 224 19.81 0.06 -0.59
C PHE A 224 18.52 -0.08 -1.39
N LEU A 225 17.70 0.98 -1.46
CA LEU A 225 16.53 1.00 -2.32
C LEU A 225 16.91 0.83 -3.79
N GLN A 226 17.97 1.50 -4.28
CA GLN A 226 18.48 1.29 -5.64
C GLN A 226 18.95 -0.16 -5.86
N GLY A 227 19.62 -0.75 -4.87
CA GLY A 227 20.04 -2.15 -4.90
C GLY A 227 18.85 -3.11 -5.01
N LEU A 228 17.81 -2.90 -4.21
CA LEU A 228 16.57 -3.69 -4.27
C LEU A 228 15.86 -3.54 -5.63
N LEU A 229 15.77 -2.32 -6.17
CA LEU A 229 15.17 -2.10 -7.50
C LEU A 229 15.93 -2.83 -8.61
N ALA A 230 17.27 -2.87 -8.53
CA ALA A 230 18.09 -3.62 -9.46
C ALA A 230 17.83 -5.14 -9.38
N VAL A 231 17.76 -5.69 -8.15
CA VAL A 231 17.44 -7.10 -7.92
C VAL A 231 16.04 -7.44 -8.46
N LEU A 232 15.04 -6.60 -8.17
CA LEU A 232 13.67 -6.80 -8.65
C LEU A 232 13.61 -6.83 -10.19
N ARG A 233 14.26 -5.88 -10.85
CA ARG A 233 14.32 -5.81 -12.31
C ARG A 233 14.97 -7.04 -12.94
N ASP A 234 16.04 -7.56 -12.33
CA ASP A 234 16.70 -8.77 -12.80
C ASP A 234 15.95 -10.06 -12.41
N SER A 235 14.89 -9.98 -11.60
CA SER A 235 14.06 -11.12 -11.16
C SER A 235 12.68 -11.14 -11.82
N ASP A 236 12.57 -10.63 -13.05
CA ASP A 236 11.34 -10.51 -13.83
C ASP A 236 10.21 -9.66 -13.23
N TYR A 237 10.47 -8.91 -12.15
CA TYR A 237 9.50 -7.93 -11.67
C TYR A 237 9.57 -6.67 -12.52
N ARG A 238 8.40 -6.12 -12.86
CA ARG A 238 8.29 -4.88 -13.63
C ARG A 238 8.65 -3.62 -12.83
N GLY A 239 8.96 -3.75 -11.53
CA GLY A 239 9.31 -2.64 -10.65
C GLY A 239 8.74 -2.80 -9.24
N LEU A 240 8.75 -1.70 -8.49
CA LEU A 240 8.26 -1.59 -7.12
C LEU A 240 7.23 -0.47 -7.00
N VAL A 241 6.05 -0.79 -6.45
CA VAL A 241 5.10 0.22 -5.95
C VAL A 241 5.28 0.38 -4.45
N LEU A 242 5.82 1.53 -4.03
CA LEU A 242 5.98 1.91 -2.63
C LEU A 242 4.87 2.88 -2.22
N VAL A 243 4.06 2.49 -1.25
CA VAL A 243 3.07 3.36 -0.61
C VAL A 243 3.63 3.91 0.70
N LEU A 244 3.64 5.23 0.83
CA LEU A 244 3.80 5.94 2.10
C LEU A 244 2.41 6.38 2.56
N ASP A 245 1.80 5.60 3.46
CA ASP A 245 0.45 5.84 3.98
C ASP A 245 0.50 6.73 5.22
N GLU A 246 -0.55 7.51 5.45
CA GLU A 246 -0.75 8.38 6.62
C GLU A 246 0.36 9.43 6.83
N VAL A 247 0.85 10.08 5.77
CA VAL A 247 1.89 11.12 5.95
C VAL A 247 1.36 12.36 6.69
N GLU A 248 0.04 12.52 6.83
CA GLU A 248 -0.57 13.55 7.65
C GLU A 248 -0.20 13.48 9.14
N THR A 249 0.26 12.32 9.63
CA THR A 249 0.75 12.13 11.00
C THR A 249 1.93 13.04 11.34
N LEU A 250 2.69 13.48 10.33
CA LEU A 250 3.79 14.45 10.47
C LEU A 250 3.32 15.80 11.03
N GLN A 251 2.03 16.12 10.96
CA GLN A 251 1.50 17.34 11.57
C GLN A 251 1.51 17.29 13.10
N ARG A 252 1.50 16.08 13.69
CA ARG A 252 1.42 15.87 15.15
C ARG A 252 2.79 15.85 15.83
N VAL A 253 3.88 15.71 15.07
CA VAL A 253 5.25 15.61 15.62
C VAL A 253 5.85 16.99 15.92
N ARG A 254 6.94 17.02 16.69
CA ARG A 254 7.68 18.26 16.99
C ARG A 254 8.17 18.97 15.73
N SER A 255 8.28 20.30 15.79
CA SER A 255 8.56 21.16 14.63
C SER A 255 9.86 20.82 13.89
N ASP A 256 10.93 20.49 14.63
CA ASP A 256 12.25 20.12 14.10
C ASP A 256 12.22 18.75 13.39
N VAL A 257 11.54 17.77 13.99
CA VAL A 257 11.32 16.43 13.42
C VAL A 257 10.44 16.51 12.17
N ARG A 258 9.41 17.34 12.21
CA ARG A 258 8.53 17.61 11.06
C ARG A 258 9.32 18.19 9.89
N GLU A 259 10.15 19.21 10.12
CA GLU A 259 10.98 19.80 9.07
C GLU A 259 11.94 18.80 8.44
N LYS A 260 12.60 17.96 9.26
CA LYS A 260 13.46 16.87 8.74
C LYS A 260 12.66 15.88 7.90
N SER A 261 11.44 15.54 8.33
CA SER A 261 10.57 14.58 7.63
C SER A 261 10.06 15.14 6.30
N LEU A 262 9.65 16.41 6.26
CA LEU A 262 9.26 17.09 5.01
C LEU A 262 10.45 17.21 4.05
N ASN A 263 11.65 17.49 4.56
CA ASN A 263 12.87 17.51 3.74
C ASN A 263 13.22 16.12 3.20
N ALA A 264 13.07 15.07 4.00
CA ALA A 264 13.26 13.69 3.55
C ALA A 264 12.28 13.32 2.42
N LEU A 265 11.00 13.70 2.56
CA LEU A 265 10.00 13.52 1.51
C LEU A 265 10.37 14.29 0.24
N ARG A 266 10.78 15.56 0.37
CA ARG A 266 11.26 16.38 -0.76
C ARG A 266 12.45 15.75 -1.48
N GLN A 267 13.43 15.24 -0.72
CA GLN A 267 14.59 14.55 -1.29
C GLN A 267 14.17 13.29 -2.05
N LEU A 268 13.29 12.45 -1.49
CA LEU A 268 12.78 11.27 -2.19
C LEU A 268 12.13 11.65 -3.53
N LEU A 269 11.29 12.69 -3.56
CA LEU A 269 10.61 13.12 -4.78
C LEU A 269 11.56 13.72 -5.81
N ASP A 270 12.52 14.55 -5.40
CA ASP A 270 13.52 15.09 -6.32
C ASP A 270 14.37 13.97 -6.95
N GLU A 271 14.68 12.91 -6.19
CA GLU A 271 15.45 11.76 -6.69
C GLU A 271 14.64 10.85 -7.63
N VAL A 272 13.32 10.74 -7.40
CA VAL A 272 12.38 10.12 -8.35
C VAL A 272 12.36 10.92 -9.66
N ASP A 273 12.16 12.24 -9.59
CA ASP A 273 12.16 13.13 -10.76
C ASP A 273 13.50 13.12 -11.52
N ALA A 274 14.62 12.97 -10.80
CA ALA A 274 15.96 12.88 -11.38
C ALA A 274 16.24 11.50 -12.04
N GLY A 275 15.32 10.53 -11.93
CA GLY A 275 15.49 9.19 -12.50
C GLY A 275 16.48 8.31 -11.73
N ARG A 276 16.78 8.62 -10.46
CA ARG A 276 17.71 7.84 -9.65
C ARG A 276 17.17 6.46 -9.27
N PHE A 277 15.86 6.28 -9.29
CA PHE A 277 15.17 5.05 -8.90
C PHE A 277 14.38 4.42 -10.07
N PRO A 278 15.08 3.92 -11.11
CA PRO A 278 14.40 3.27 -12.24
C PRO A 278 13.58 2.08 -11.75
N GLY A 279 12.32 1.99 -12.18
CA GLY A 279 11.38 0.96 -11.74
C GLY A 279 10.67 1.26 -10.41
N LEU A 280 10.73 2.50 -9.90
CA LEU A 280 10.01 2.89 -8.67
C LEU A 280 8.75 3.71 -8.98
N PHE A 281 7.61 3.29 -8.42
CA PHE A 281 6.40 4.08 -8.26
C PHE A 281 6.22 4.44 -6.78
N VAL A 282 6.17 5.72 -6.44
CA VAL A 282 5.89 6.19 -5.07
C VAL A 282 4.48 6.74 -4.96
N LEU A 283 3.63 6.11 -4.15
CA LEU A 283 2.32 6.63 -3.77
C LEU A 283 2.39 7.27 -2.38
N ILE A 284 1.89 8.49 -2.22
CA ILE A 284 1.81 9.17 -0.92
C ILE A 284 0.34 9.45 -0.60
N THR A 285 -0.15 9.09 0.57
CA THR A 285 -1.51 9.45 0.98
C THR A 285 -1.49 10.53 2.06
N GLY A 286 -2.43 11.48 1.99
CA GLY A 286 -2.51 12.56 2.97
C GLY A 286 -3.90 13.17 3.08
N THR A 287 -4.18 13.85 4.19
CA THR A 287 -5.36 14.72 4.30
C THR A 287 -5.17 16.04 3.58
N PRO A 288 -6.24 16.75 3.19
CA PRO A 288 -6.13 18.11 2.69
C PRO A 288 -5.38 19.05 3.65
N ALA A 289 -5.57 18.90 4.96
CA ALA A 289 -4.81 19.66 5.97
C ALA A 289 -3.28 19.46 5.86
N PHE A 290 -2.82 18.25 5.52
CA PHE A 290 -1.40 17.99 5.27
C PHE A 290 -0.88 18.69 4.02
N TYR A 291 -1.67 18.81 2.96
CA TYR A 291 -1.21 19.42 1.71
C TYR A 291 -1.36 20.95 1.69
N ASP A 292 -2.44 21.46 2.27
CA ASP A 292 -2.83 22.87 2.19
C ASP A 292 -2.51 23.65 3.48
N GLY A 293 -2.29 22.95 4.61
CA GLY A 293 -2.06 23.56 5.92
C GLY A 293 -0.61 24.00 6.18
N THR A 294 -0.45 24.98 7.08
CA THR A 294 0.85 25.56 7.46
C THR A 294 1.77 24.60 8.23
N GLN A 295 1.20 23.53 8.79
CA GLN A 295 1.95 22.46 9.45
C GLN A 295 2.23 21.26 8.53
N GLY A 296 1.88 21.36 7.26
CA GLY A 296 2.07 20.31 6.27
C GLY A 296 3.08 20.68 5.19
N VAL A 297 2.79 20.28 3.96
CA VAL A 297 3.61 20.50 2.77
C VAL A 297 3.92 21.98 2.53
N GLN A 298 2.97 22.88 2.80
CA GLN A 298 3.17 24.34 2.63
C GLN A 298 4.30 24.91 3.50
N ARG A 299 4.70 24.20 4.57
CA ARG A 299 5.82 24.60 5.42
C ARG A 299 7.16 24.52 4.71
N LEU A 300 7.27 23.72 3.66
CA LEU A 300 8.47 23.57 2.84
C LEU A 300 8.14 23.93 1.38
N PRO A 301 8.32 25.20 0.96
CA PRO A 301 7.94 25.66 -0.37
C PRO A 301 8.48 24.82 -1.54
N PRO A 302 9.74 24.31 -1.51
CA PRO A 302 10.23 23.41 -2.55
C PRO A 302 9.43 22.10 -2.68
N LEU A 303 8.90 21.56 -1.59
CA LEU A 303 8.03 20.37 -1.63
C LEU A 303 6.64 20.74 -2.15
N ALA A 304 6.10 21.87 -1.71
CA ALA A 304 4.81 22.37 -2.18
C ALA A 304 4.79 22.62 -3.69
N ALA A 305 5.87 23.15 -4.26
CA ALA A 305 5.99 23.35 -5.69
C ALA A 305 5.97 22.04 -6.52
N ARG A 306 6.40 20.92 -5.92
CA ARG A 306 6.44 19.60 -6.59
C ARG A 306 5.09 18.89 -6.59
N ILE A 307 4.36 18.95 -5.46
CA ILE A 307 3.12 18.19 -5.26
C ILE A 307 1.87 19.06 -5.45
N GLY A 308 2.00 20.38 -5.40
CA GLY A 308 0.89 21.32 -5.40
C GLY A 308 0.02 21.22 -6.67
N VAL A 309 -1.29 21.14 -6.45
CA VAL A 309 -2.31 21.15 -7.49
C VAL A 309 -3.48 22.00 -6.99
N ASP A 310 -4.04 22.84 -7.86
CA ASP A 310 -5.21 23.63 -7.53
C ASP A 310 -6.50 22.79 -7.66
N PHE A 311 -7.19 22.61 -6.55
CA PHE A 311 -8.46 21.88 -6.44
C PHE A 311 -9.67 22.80 -6.18
N SER A 312 -9.53 24.11 -6.43
CA SER A 312 -10.60 25.11 -6.25
C SER A 312 -11.74 24.98 -7.26
N GLY A 313 -11.49 24.37 -8.42
CA GLY A 313 -12.48 24.12 -9.47
C GLY A 313 -13.44 22.97 -9.20
N ASP A 314 -14.35 22.73 -10.15
CA ASP A 314 -15.31 21.63 -10.11
C ASP A 314 -14.58 20.27 -10.10
N PRO A 315 -14.77 19.43 -9.05
CA PRO A 315 -14.08 18.15 -8.91
C PRO A 315 -14.27 17.14 -10.03
N ARG A 316 -15.30 17.31 -10.86
CA ARG A 316 -15.53 16.46 -12.04
C ARG A 316 -14.43 16.62 -13.09
N PHE A 317 -13.74 17.75 -13.10
CA PHE A 317 -12.67 18.07 -14.03
C PHE A 317 -11.27 18.01 -13.41
N ASP A 318 -11.14 17.46 -12.20
CA ASP A 318 -9.83 17.20 -11.58
C ASP A 318 -8.97 16.36 -12.53
N ASN A 319 -7.76 16.85 -12.85
CA ASN A 319 -6.87 16.18 -13.80
C ASN A 319 -6.20 14.95 -13.15
N PRO A 320 -6.51 13.71 -13.59
CA PRO A 320 -5.91 12.52 -12.98
C PRO A 320 -4.41 12.38 -13.25
N ARG A 321 -3.85 13.11 -14.23
CA ARG A 321 -2.41 13.14 -14.57
C ARG A 321 -1.59 14.10 -13.71
N ALA A 322 -2.24 14.91 -12.89
CA ALA A 322 -1.54 15.81 -11.98
C ALA A 322 -0.74 15.01 -10.93
N PRO A 323 0.31 15.58 -10.32
CA PRO A 323 1.11 14.92 -9.29
C PRO A 323 0.28 14.60 -8.03
N GLN A 324 -0.85 15.29 -7.83
CA GLN A 324 -1.81 15.01 -6.78
C GLN A 324 -3.20 14.72 -7.36
N VAL A 325 -3.93 13.78 -6.77
CA VAL A 325 -5.34 13.48 -7.07
C VAL A 325 -6.21 13.56 -5.82
N ARG A 326 -7.46 13.99 -5.98
CA ARG A 326 -8.43 14.18 -4.88
C ARG A 326 -9.47 13.06 -4.84
N LEU A 327 -9.57 12.38 -3.70
CA LEU A 327 -10.67 11.50 -3.35
C LEU A 327 -11.79 12.33 -2.70
N LEU A 328 -13.01 12.24 -3.25
CA LEU A 328 -14.15 13.07 -2.86
C LEU A 328 -14.98 12.51 -1.71
N GLY A 329 -14.47 11.47 -1.04
CA GLY A 329 -15.25 10.68 -0.09
C GLY A 329 -16.37 9.88 -0.75
N PHE A 330 -16.96 8.96 0.01
CA PHE A 330 -18.14 8.24 -0.46
C PHE A 330 -19.36 9.14 -0.40
N GLN A 331 -20.09 9.17 -1.52
CA GLN A 331 -21.40 9.80 -1.62
C GLN A 331 -22.49 8.74 -1.49
N ARG A 332 -23.74 9.17 -1.30
CA ARG A 332 -24.91 8.30 -1.24
C ARG A 332 -24.92 7.26 -2.37
N ASP A 333 -24.74 7.71 -3.61
CA ASP A 333 -24.77 6.83 -4.78
C ASP A 333 -23.60 5.83 -4.78
N SER A 334 -22.42 6.25 -4.31
CA SER A 334 -21.27 5.35 -4.16
C SER A 334 -21.50 4.28 -3.08
N LEU A 335 -22.23 4.60 -2.01
CA LEU A 335 -22.60 3.62 -0.98
C LEU A 335 -23.67 2.66 -1.46
N LEU A 336 -24.65 3.16 -2.22
CA LEU A 336 -25.67 2.32 -2.83
C LEU A 336 -25.03 1.29 -3.76
N GLU A 337 -24.16 1.75 -4.67
CA GLU A 337 -23.43 0.86 -5.57
C GLU A 337 -22.56 -0.15 -4.81
N LEU A 338 -21.85 0.31 -3.78
CA LEU A 338 -21.03 -0.56 -2.93
C LEU A 338 -21.90 -1.59 -2.19
N GLY A 339 -23.07 -1.19 -1.69
CA GLY A 339 -24.04 -2.05 -1.02
C GLY A 339 -24.62 -3.10 -1.95
N GLN A 340 -24.97 -2.73 -3.18
CA GLN A 340 -25.43 -3.65 -4.22
C GLN A 340 -24.36 -4.71 -4.51
N ARG A 341 -23.11 -4.29 -4.77
CA ARG A 341 -22.00 -5.21 -5.05
C ARG A 341 -21.77 -6.19 -3.88
N VAL A 342 -21.83 -5.72 -2.63
CA VAL A 342 -21.65 -6.57 -1.44
C VAL A 342 -22.82 -7.52 -1.22
N ARG A 343 -24.06 -7.06 -1.39
CA ARG A 343 -25.26 -7.93 -1.34
C ARG A 343 -25.13 -9.03 -2.38
N ASP A 344 -24.80 -8.69 -3.61
CA ASP A 344 -24.70 -9.66 -4.71
C ASP A 344 -23.63 -10.72 -4.42
N ILE A 345 -22.46 -10.33 -3.89
CA ILE A 345 -21.45 -11.29 -3.41
C ILE A 345 -22.02 -12.19 -2.31
N TYR A 346 -22.76 -11.61 -1.36
CA TYR A 346 -23.35 -12.37 -0.26
C TYR A 346 -24.32 -13.43 -0.79
N LEU A 347 -25.17 -13.08 -1.75
CA LEU A 347 -26.17 -13.96 -2.36
C LEU A 347 -25.56 -15.21 -3.01
N THR A 348 -24.41 -15.09 -3.67
CA THR A 348 -23.78 -16.20 -4.44
C THR A 348 -23.51 -17.50 -3.67
N GLY A 349 -23.59 -17.50 -2.33
CA GLY A 349 -23.54 -18.75 -1.58
C GLY A 349 -24.37 -18.71 -0.30
N SER A 350 -25.48 -17.98 -0.31
CA SER A 350 -26.48 -18.02 0.75
C SER A 350 -27.57 -19.05 0.38
N PRO A 351 -28.00 -19.93 1.30
CA PRO A 351 -29.10 -20.86 1.05
C PRO A 351 -30.47 -20.17 0.99
N VAL A 352 -30.56 -18.90 1.40
CA VAL A 352 -31.79 -18.09 1.42
C VAL A 352 -31.68 -16.85 0.54
N ALA A 353 -30.97 -16.97 -0.58
CA ALA A 353 -30.71 -15.87 -1.51
C ALA A 353 -31.98 -15.11 -1.91
N ASP A 354 -33.05 -15.81 -2.32
CA ASP A 354 -34.31 -15.18 -2.74
C ASP A 354 -34.94 -14.32 -1.63
N ARG A 355 -34.84 -14.77 -0.37
CA ARG A 355 -35.33 -14.02 0.79
C ARG A 355 -34.51 -12.75 1.00
N ILE A 356 -33.18 -12.85 0.93
CA ILE A 356 -32.28 -11.71 1.11
C ILE A 356 -32.52 -10.68 0.00
N GLU A 357 -32.64 -11.11 -1.25
CA GLU A 357 -32.89 -10.21 -2.39
C GLU A 357 -34.23 -9.48 -2.25
N THR A 358 -35.26 -10.18 -1.74
CA THR A 358 -36.58 -9.59 -1.47
C THR A 358 -36.55 -8.57 -0.32
N LEU A 359 -35.92 -8.90 0.80
CA LEU A 359 -35.93 -8.06 2.01
C LEU A 359 -34.88 -6.95 2.00
N ILE A 360 -33.81 -7.10 1.22
CA ILE A 360 -32.68 -6.17 1.13
C ILE A 360 -32.52 -5.75 -0.33
N GLY A 361 -33.60 -5.24 -0.90
CA GLY A 361 -33.62 -4.63 -2.22
C GLY A 361 -32.84 -3.31 -2.30
N ASP A 362 -32.77 -2.73 -3.49
CA ASP A 362 -32.06 -1.47 -3.74
C ASP A 362 -32.64 -0.31 -2.93
N ASP A 363 -33.96 -0.31 -2.71
CA ASP A 363 -34.64 0.69 -1.88
C ASP A 363 -34.15 0.62 -0.43
N TYR A 364 -34.03 -0.59 0.14
CA TYR A 364 -33.51 -0.78 1.50
C TYR A 364 -32.04 -0.34 1.60
N LEU A 365 -31.21 -0.69 0.61
CA LEU A 365 -29.81 -0.24 0.54
C LEU A 365 -29.71 1.28 0.49
N GLY A 366 -30.61 1.94 -0.24
CA GLY A 366 -30.73 3.40 -0.30
C GLY A 366 -31.09 4.00 1.06
N VAL A 367 -32.11 3.46 1.74
CA VAL A 367 -32.51 3.89 3.09
C VAL A 367 -31.38 3.69 4.10
N LEU A 368 -30.65 2.58 4.02
CA LEU A 368 -29.48 2.31 4.86
C LEU A 368 -28.37 3.34 4.59
N ALA A 369 -28.10 3.65 3.33
CA ALA A 369 -27.09 4.64 2.94
C ALA A 369 -27.47 6.03 3.47
N ASP A 370 -28.73 6.43 3.33
CA ASP A 370 -29.27 7.70 3.84
C ASP A 370 -29.22 7.77 5.37
N THR A 371 -29.47 6.66 6.07
CA THR A 371 -29.41 6.59 7.53
C THR A 371 -27.99 6.78 8.06
N VAL A 372 -27.01 6.12 7.42
CA VAL A 372 -25.59 6.24 7.80
C VAL A 372 -25.04 7.61 7.41
N ALA A 373 -25.44 8.15 6.26
CA ALA A 373 -25.03 9.49 5.81
C ALA A 373 -25.65 10.61 6.66
N GLY A 374 -26.93 10.50 7.01
CA GLY A 374 -27.71 11.55 7.68
C GLY A 374 -27.27 11.84 9.12
N ARG A 375 -26.78 10.84 9.87
CA ARG A 375 -26.21 11.06 11.22
C ARG A 375 -24.81 11.66 11.22
N LEU A 376 -24.11 11.64 10.09
CA LEU A 376 -22.81 12.31 9.91
C LEU A 376 -22.97 13.78 9.46
N GLY A 377 -24.15 14.37 9.66
CA GLY A 377 -24.41 15.79 9.42
C GLY A 377 -24.50 16.20 7.95
N GLY A 378 -24.71 15.25 7.02
CA GLY A 378 -24.86 15.53 5.59
C GLY A 378 -23.61 16.17 4.94
N ARG A 379 -22.46 16.13 5.60
CA ARG A 379 -21.19 16.64 5.07
C ARG A 379 -20.33 15.49 4.54
N VAL A 380 -19.60 15.82 3.47
CA VAL A 380 -18.78 14.94 2.64
C VAL A 380 -17.82 14.11 3.49
N GLY A 381 -18.00 12.78 3.48
CA GLY A 381 -17.18 11.83 4.24
C GLY A 381 -18.00 10.76 4.96
N ILE A 382 -18.91 10.08 4.25
CA ILE A 382 -19.71 9.00 4.85
C ILE A 382 -18.78 7.82 5.16
N ALA A 383 -18.89 7.24 6.37
CA ALA A 383 -18.10 6.11 6.82
C ALA A 383 -18.47 4.80 6.08
N PRO A 384 -17.73 4.39 5.03
CA PRO A 384 -18.10 3.23 4.22
C PRO A 384 -17.95 1.94 5.04
N ARG A 385 -16.94 1.94 5.92
CA ARG A 385 -16.69 0.89 6.91
C ARG A 385 -17.91 0.61 7.79
N LEU A 386 -18.52 1.66 8.31
CA LEU A 386 -19.71 1.55 9.16
C LEU A 386 -20.92 1.07 8.37
N TYR A 387 -21.15 1.64 7.18
CA TYR A 387 -22.21 1.22 6.27
C TYR A 387 -22.10 -0.28 5.95
N LEU A 388 -20.93 -0.73 5.52
CA LEU A 388 -20.67 -2.13 5.18
C LEU A 388 -20.82 -3.07 6.37
N ARG A 389 -20.30 -2.69 7.54
CA ARG A 389 -20.44 -3.51 8.76
C ARG A 389 -21.90 -3.72 9.13
N LYS A 390 -22.72 -2.65 9.04
CA LYS A 390 -24.16 -2.72 9.31
C LYS A 390 -24.90 -3.54 8.26
N LEU A 391 -24.57 -3.37 6.99
CA LEU A 391 -25.14 -4.16 5.91
C LEU A 391 -24.88 -5.66 6.12
N ILE A 392 -23.64 -6.05 6.45
CA ILE A 392 -23.29 -7.45 6.73
C ILE A 392 -24.04 -7.99 7.95
N ASP A 393 -24.15 -7.21 9.04
CA ASP A 393 -24.91 -7.61 10.22
C ASP A 393 -26.40 -7.86 9.89
N ILE A 394 -27.01 -7.02 9.06
CA ILE A 394 -28.39 -7.20 8.61
C ILE A 394 -28.53 -8.43 7.71
N LEU A 395 -27.62 -8.62 6.75
CA LEU A 395 -27.57 -9.80 5.89
C LEU A 395 -27.46 -11.09 6.72
N ASP A 396 -26.54 -11.12 7.68
CA ASP A 396 -26.34 -12.25 8.60
C ASP A 396 -27.60 -12.54 9.43
N LYS A 397 -28.33 -11.51 9.89
CA LYS A 397 -29.58 -11.69 10.63
C LYS A 397 -30.71 -12.24 9.77
N VAL A 398 -30.85 -11.75 8.53
CA VAL A 398 -31.85 -12.27 7.58
C VAL A 398 -31.54 -13.73 7.22
N GLU A 399 -30.26 -14.10 7.10
CA GLU A 399 -29.84 -15.47 6.84
C GLU A 399 -30.07 -16.41 8.03
N GLN A 400 -29.78 -15.96 9.26
CA GLN A 400 -29.84 -16.80 10.46
C GLN A 400 -31.23 -16.90 11.09
N PHE A 401 -32.05 -15.85 11.00
CA PHE A 401 -33.32 -15.75 11.71
C PHE A 401 -34.49 -15.63 10.72
N PRO A 402 -35.24 -16.72 10.47
CA PRO A 402 -36.36 -16.73 9.52
C PRO A 402 -37.46 -15.70 9.80
N ASP A 403 -37.61 -15.27 11.05
CA ASP A 403 -38.62 -14.30 11.48
C ASP A 403 -38.09 -12.85 11.52
N TYR A 404 -36.81 -12.63 11.22
CA TYR A 404 -36.23 -11.29 11.19
C TYR A 404 -36.59 -10.57 9.90
N ILE A 405 -37.26 -9.41 10.04
CA ILE A 405 -37.61 -8.50 8.95
C ILE A 405 -36.91 -7.15 9.23
N PRO A 406 -35.97 -6.71 8.37
CA PRO A 406 -35.18 -5.51 8.62
C PRO A 406 -36.00 -4.23 8.79
N GLU A 407 -37.13 -4.09 8.09
CA GLU A 407 -38.00 -2.92 8.17
C GLU A 407 -38.73 -2.84 9.53
N ASP A 408 -39.16 -3.97 10.08
CA ASP A 408 -39.87 -4.06 11.36
C ASP A 408 -38.95 -3.84 12.57
N ALA A 409 -37.66 -4.13 12.41
CA ALA A 409 -36.64 -3.95 13.44
C ALA A 409 -36.33 -2.46 13.75
N GLY A 410 -36.92 -1.54 12.98
CA GLY A 410 -36.74 -0.10 13.14
C GLY A 410 -35.47 0.44 12.48
N ARG A 411 -35.25 1.75 12.61
CA ARG A 411 -34.09 2.41 11.98
C ARG A 411 -32.79 1.89 12.57
N VAL A 412 -31.83 1.61 11.71
CA VAL A 412 -30.50 1.15 12.11
C VAL A 412 -29.83 2.19 12.99
N ALA A 413 -29.59 1.85 14.25
CA ALA A 413 -28.92 2.73 15.20
C ALA A 413 -27.41 2.75 14.91
N VAL A 414 -26.81 3.94 14.88
CA VAL A 414 -25.35 4.15 14.91
C VAL A 414 -25.01 4.64 16.31
N ALA A 415 -24.22 3.87 17.06
CA ALA A 415 -23.72 4.27 18.37
C ALA A 415 -22.32 4.90 18.28
N ASP A 416 -22.02 5.87 19.14
CA ASP A 416 -20.72 6.58 19.12
C ASP A 416 -19.53 5.64 19.31
N ALA A 417 -19.72 4.54 20.04
CA ALA A 417 -18.69 3.51 20.24
C ALA A 417 -18.37 2.70 18.96
N GLU A 418 -19.22 2.76 17.92
CA GLU A 418 -18.97 2.11 16.63
C GLU A 418 -18.05 2.95 15.72
N LEU A 419 -17.93 4.25 16.03
CA LEU A 419 -17.12 5.21 15.30
C LEU A 419 -15.66 5.14 15.75
N ASN A 420 -14.75 5.02 14.79
CA ASN A 420 -13.32 5.18 15.08
C ASN A 420 -13.00 6.66 15.38
N ASP A 421 -11.78 6.96 15.82
CA ASP A 421 -11.41 8.34 16.20
C ASP A 421 -11.59 9.34 15.04
N ASP A 422 -11.34 8.90 13.82
CA ASP A 422 -11.49 9.68 12.59
C ASP A 422 -12.97 9.96 12.25
N GLU A 423 -13.82 8.95 12.34
CA GLU A 423 -15.27 9.06 12.13
C GLU A 423 -15.90 9.88 13.26
N ARG A 424 -15.42 9.75 14.51
CA ARG A 424 -15.81 10.61 15.62
C ARG A 424 -15.40 12.06 15.41
N ALA A 425 -14.19 12.30 14.89
CA ALA A 425 -13.73 13.66 14.57
C ALA A 425 -14.57 14.27 13.43
N ALA A 426 -14.99 13.47 12.46
CA ALA A 426 -15.89 13.92 11.39
C ALA A 426 -17.31 14.27 11.92
N VAL A 427 -17.79 13.58 12.96
CA VAL A 427 -19.09 13.84 13.62
C VAL A 427 -19.03 14.99 14.63
N GLY A 428 -17.98 15.03 15.44
CA GLY A 428 -17.86 15.89 16.64
C GLY A 428 -17.41 17.33 16.38
N GLY A 429 -17.12 17.72 15.14
CA GLY A 429 -16.66 19.06 14.79
C GLY A 429 -17.66 20.21 14.99
N VAL A 430 -18.75 20.03 15.76
CA VAL A 430 -19.84 21.01 15.92
C VAL A 430 -20.15 21.37 17.39
N ASP A 431 -19.62 20.69 18.40
CA ASP A 431 -19.79 21.17 19.78
C ASP A 431 -18.75 22.27 20.08
N GLU A 432 -19.21 23.50 19.90
CA GLU A 432 -18.73 24.76 20.50
C GLU A 432 -17.39 24.68 21.27
N ILE A 433 -16.33 25.23 20.68
CA ILE A 433 -15.34 25.96 21.49
C ILE A 433 -16.05 27.22 22.02
N LYS A 434 -16.75 27.09 23.14
CA LYS A 434 -17.01 28.24 24.01
C LYS A 434 -15.68 28.58 24.69
N LEU A 435 -14.96 29.54 24.08
CA LEU A 435 -13.94 30.31 24.78
C LEU A 435 -14.69 31.12 25.85
N ASP A 436 -14.57 30.71 27.12
CA ASP A 436 -14.82 31.63 28.21
C ASP A 436 -13.72 32.70 28.18
N VAL A 437 -14.16 33.95 28.03
CA VAL A 437 -13.35 35.18 28.02
C VAL A 437 -12.80 35.47 29.41
#